data_AF-A0AAD4FRN6-F1
#
_entry.id   AF-A0AAD4FRN6-F1
#
_cell.length_a   1.000
_cell.length_b   1.000
_cell.length_c   1.000
_cell.angle_alpha   90.00
_cell.angle_beta   90.00
_cell.angle_gamma   90.00
#
_symmetry.space_group_name_H-M   'P 1'
#
loop_
_entity.id
_entity.type
_entity.pdbx_description
1 polymer ?
#
loop_
_entity_poly.entity_id
_entity_poly.type
_entity_poly.pdbx_seq_one_letter_code
_entity_poly.pdbx_strand_id
1 'polypeptide(L)' 'MTSRNQKYEKQRKEKGQKKITVWVPEQAEIEVKQMCEFLCENPDYIPFMARSLTTGKMKKAI' A
#
# COMPACT_ATOMS: atom_id res chain seq x y z
N MET A 1 29.73 -4.12 -3.63
CA MET A 1 28.67 -5.14 -3.51
C MET A 1 27.34 -4.44 -3.26
N THR A 2 26.31 -4.75 -4.04
CA THR A 2 24.95 -4.23 -3.82
C THR A 2 24.31 -4.97 -2.64
N SER A 3 23.74 -4.25 -1.68
CA SER A 3 23.10 -4.90 -0.53
C SER A 3 21.82 -5.64 -0.96
N ARG A 4 21.40 -6.65 -0.17
CA ARG A 4 20.12 -7.35 -0.39
C ARG A 4 18.95 -6.38 -0.53
N ASN A 5 18.94 -5.32 0.29
CA ASN A 5 17.91 -4.28 0.23
C ASN A 5 17.97 -3.48 -1.08
N GLN A 6 19.16 -3.11 -1.55
CA GLN A 6 19.30 -2.41 -2.83
C GLN A 6 18.83 -3.27 -4.02
N LYS A 7 19.10 -4.58 -4.00
CA LYS A 7 18.60 -5.52 -5.03
C LYS A 7 17.08 -5.60 -5.00
N TYR A 8 16.48 -5.71 -3.81
CA TYR A 8 15.02 -5.72 -3.64
C TYR A 8 14.38 -4.44 -4.16
N GLU A 9 14.90 -3.26 -3.78
CA GLU A 9 14.36 -1.98 -4.24
C GLU A 9 14.49 -1.80 -5.76
N LYS A 10 15.61 -2.24 -6.35
CA LYS A 10 15.80 -2.25 -7.81
C LYS A 10 14.72 -3.09 -8.50
N GLN A 11 14.47 -4.30 -8.02
CA GLN A 11 13.44 -5.19 -8.57
C GLN A 11 12.02 -4.61 -8.44
N ARG A 12 11.70 -3.95 -7.32
CA ARG A 12 10.39 -3.27 -7.15
C ARG A 12 10.23 -2.14 -8.17
N LYS A 13 11.27 -1.32 -8.36
CA LYS A 13 11.27 -0.24 -9.37
C LYS A 13 11.14 -0.76 -10.80
N GLU A 14 11.82 -1.86 -11.14
CA GLU A 14 11.72 -2.52 -12.45
C GLU A 14 10.31 -3.05 -12.73
N LYS A 15 9.53 -3.38 -11.68
CA LYS A 15 8.10 -3.72 -11.78
C LYS A 15 7.18 -2.50 -11.88
N GLY A 16 7.73 -1.29 -12.05
CA GLY A 16 6.95 -0.04 -12.10
C GLY A 16 6.45 0.46 -10.74
N GLN A 17 6.91 -0.12 -9.63
CA GLN A 17 6.43 0.24 -8.30
C GLN A 17 7.24 1.41 -7.72
N LYS A 18 6.55 2.31 -7.02
CA LYS A 18 7.15 3.47 -6.35
C LYS A 18 7.11 3.30 -4.83
N LYS A 19 8.25 3.48 -4.17
CA LYS A 19 8.31 3.54 -2.70
C LYS A 19 7.78 4.91 -2.25
N ILE A 20 6.80 4.90 -1.36
CA ILE A 20 6.23 6.09 -0.73
C ILE A 20 6.31 5.95 0.80
N THR A 21 6.49 7.06 1.50
CA THR A 21 6.40 7.12 2.97
C THR A 21 5.11 7.84 3.33
N VAL A 22 4.28 7.21 4.16
CA VAL A 22 2.97 7.74 4.58
C VAL A 22 2.81 7.62 6.09
N TRP A 23 2.00 8.50 6.67
CA TRP A 23 1.55 8.41 8.06
C TRP A 23 0.17 7.77 8.09
N VAL A 24 -0.03 6.78 8.97
CA VAL A 24 -1.30 6.06 9.14
C VAL A 24 -1.61 5.89 10.62
N PRO A 25 -2.89 5.76 11.01
CA PRO A 25 -3.24 5.30 12.36
C PRO A 25 -2.68 3.90 12.61
N GLU A 26 -2.17 3.64 13.82
CA GLU A 26 -1.57 2.37 14.22
C GLU A 26 -2.53 1.18 13.99
N GLN A 27 -3.80 1.35 14.38
CA GLN A 27 -4.85 0.35 14.22
C GLN A 27 -5.26 0.07 12.76
N ALA A 28 -4.71 0.80 11.79
CA ALA A 28 -4.98 0.61 10.36
C ALA A 28 -3.71 0.21 9.57
N GLU A 29 -2.58 -0.01 10.24
CA GLU A 29 -1.30 -0.32 9.58
C GLU A 29 -1.40 -1.56 8.69
N ILE A 30 -1.97 -2.65 9.23
CA ILE A 30 -2.04 -3.92 8.51
C ILE A 30 -2.95 -3.84 7.29
N GLU A 31 -4.11 -3.18 7.40
CA GLU A 31 -5.04 -3.00 6.28
C GLU A 31 -4.44 -2.11 5.19
N VAL A 32 -3.76 -1.02 5.54
CA VAL A 32 -3.11 -0.14 4.55
C VAL A 32 -1.99 -0.90 3.83
N LYS A 33 -1.19 -1.69 4.56
CA LYS A 33 -0.12 -2.50 3.98
C LYS A 33 -0.69 -3.53 3.01
N GLN A 34 -1.71 -4.28 3.41
CA GLN A 34 -2.36 -5.29 2.57
C GLN A 34 -3.00 -4.66 1.32
N MET A 35 -3.66 -3.50 1.47
CA MET A 35 -4.18 -2.75 0.32
C MET A 35 -3.06 -2.37 -0.65
N CYS A 36 -1.92 -1.86 -0.16
CA CYS A 36 -0.80 -1.51 -1.03
C CYS A 36 -0.17 -2.73 -1.71
N GLU A 37 -0.10 -3.88 -1.03
CA GLU A 37 0.34 -5.15 -1.60
C GLU A 37 -0.61 -5.61 -2.71
N PHE A 38 -1.92 -5.56 -2.47
CA PHE A 38 -2.94 -5.86 -3.48
C PHE A 38 -2.78 -4.99 -4.75
N LEU A 39 -2.58 -3.69 -4.59
CA LEU A 39 -2.39 -2.77 -5.72
C LEU A 39 -1.07 -3.03 -6.47
N CYS A 40 -0.04 -3.51 -5.78
CA CYS A 40 1.21 -3.90 -6.41
C CYS A 40 1.06 -5.13 -7.33
N GLU A 41 0.07 -5.97 -7.06
CA GLU A 41 -0.25 -7.18 -7.84
C GLU A 41 -1.36 -6.93 -8.88
N ASN A 42 -2.17 -5.88 -8.68
CA ASN A 42 -3.33 -5.53 -9.49
C ASN A 42 -3.26 -4.04 -9.91
N PRO A 43 -2.41 -3.68 -10.89
CA PRO A 43 -2.10 -2.28 -11.22
C PRO A 43 -3.26 -1.48 -11.82
N ASP A 44 -4.33 -2.16 -12.28
CA ASP A 44 -5.52 -1.53 -12.85
C ASP A 44 -6.55 -1.07 -11.79
N TYR A 45 -6.27 -1.32 -10.51
CA TYR A 45 -7.12 -0.90 -9.40
C TYR A 45 -6.52 0.32 -8.68
N ILE A 46 -7.40 1.11 -8.06
CA ILE A 46 -7.03 2.22 -7.19
C ILE A 46 -7.88 2.19 -5.91
N PRO A 47 -7.40 2.76 -4.78
CA PRO A 47 -8.22 2.96 -3.60
C PRO A 47 -9.47 3.82 -3.90
N PHE A 48 -10.60 3.46 -3.29
CA PHE A 48 -11.87 4.20 -3.47
C PHE A 48 -12.62 4.47 -2.16
N MET A 49 -12.61 3.54 -1.21
CA MET A 49 -13.36 3.64 0.04
C MET A 49 -12.50 3.25 1.24
N ALA A 50 -12.79 3.85 2.39
CA ALA A 50 -12.29 3.45 3.70
C ALA A 50 -13.45 3.00 4.60
N ARG A 51 -13.19 2.00 5.44
CA ARG A 51 -14.15 1.48 6.41
C ARG A 51 -13.95 2.15 7.77
N SER A 52 -15.04 2.59 8.41
CA SER A 52 -15.01 3.01 9.81
C SER A 52 -14.83 1.78 10.71
N LEU A 53 -13.81 1.78 11.57
CA LEU A 53 -13.61 0.71 12.56
C LEU A 53 -14.68 0.72 13.67
N THR A 54 -15.25 1.88 13.97
CA THR A 54 -16.30 2.03 15.00
C THR A 54 -17.67 1.62 14.51
N THR A 55 -18.04 2.02 13.29
CA THR A 55 -19.42 1.87 12.77
C THR A 55 -19.55 0.85 11.65
N GLY A 56 -18.42 0.37 11.10
CA GLY A 56 -18.39 -0.50 9.93
C GLY A 56 -18.78 0.18 8.61
N LYS A 57 -19.29 1.42 8.63
CA LYS A 57 -19.74 2.14 7.44
C LYS A 57 -18.56 2.48 6.53
N MET A 58 -18.79 2.38 5.23
CA MET A 58 -17.82 2.77 4.20
C MET A 58 -17.99 4.25 3.87
N LYS A 59 -16.88 4.97 3.70
CA LYS A 59 -16.85 6.34 3.19
C LYS A 59 -15.87 6.43 2.04
N LYS A 60 -16.23 7.22 1.03
CA LYS A 60 -15.35 7.53 -0.10
C LYS A 60 -14.04 8.15 0.42
N ALA A 61 -12.91 7.59 -0.01
CA ALA A 61 -11.56 7.96 0.41
C ALA A 61 -10.76 8.53 -0.78
N ILE A 62 -11.41 9.42 -1.55
CA ILE A 62 -10.82 10.17 -2.68
C ILE A 62 -11.29 11.62 -2.66
#